data_AF-A0A954MKJ4-F1
#
_entry.id   AF-A0A954MKJ4-F1
#
_cell.length_a   1.000
_cell.length_b   1.000
_cell.length_c   1.000
_cell.angle_alpha   90.00
_cell.angle_beta   90.00
_cell.angle_gamma   90.00
#
_symmetry.space_group_name_H-M   'P 1'
#
loop_
_entity.id
_entity.type
_entity.pdbx_description
1 polymer ?
#
loop_
_entity_poly.entity_id
_entity_poly.type
_entity_poly.pdbx_seq_one_letter_code
_entity_poly.pdbx_strand_id
1 'polypeptide(L)'
;MYNLPLHFLLFMIAGASMALVPLVIGFFVRPHNPNQEKEAVYECGEPTIGSSYIQFDIRFYVVALLFIIFDVEVAFFFPWATVFGGATQLADTRLSDDARRNLTDRLLDLTPGTTTTDTMIQAADAMQLAWTGFGDILVFFAVLMVGFAYVWSRGDLDWVRALMEQVKATKLREREAAAAARRDSQLAS
;
A
#
# COMPACT_ATOMS: atom_id res chain seq x y z
N MET A 1 27.52 13.36 -15.40
CA MET A 1 26.22 12.67 -15.23
C MET A 1 26.10 11.34 -15.99
N TYR A 2 27.05 10.96 -16.86
CA TYR A 2 26.96 9.76 -17.72
C TYR A 2 27.13 8.40 -17.02
N ASN A 3 27.64 8.38 -15.77
CA ASN A 3 27.90 7.14 -15.05
C ASN A 3 26.72 6.70 -14.17
N LEU A 4 25.71 7.55 -13.94
CA LEU A 4 24.56 7.18 -13.11
C LEU A 4 23.86 5.89 -13.58
N PRO A 5 23.52 5.70 -14.87
CA PRO A 5 22.90 4.46 -15.34
C PRO A 5 23.82 3.24 -15.12
N LEU A 6 25.14 3.41 -15.25
CA LEU A 6 26.11 2.36 -14.98
C LEU A 6 26.10 1.94 -13.50
N HIS A 7 26.10 2.90 -12.56
CA HIS A 7 26.04 2.58 -11.12
C HIS A 7 24.74 1.87 -10.76
N PHE A 8 23.60 2.30 -11.32
CA PHE A 8 22.32 1.61 -11.14
C PHE A 8 22.36 0.18 -11.65
N LEU A 9 22.90 -0.03 -12.86
CA LEU A 9 23.03 -1.36 -13.44
C LEU A 9 23.96 -2.26 -12.60
N LEU A 10 25.09 -1.73 -12.14
CA LEU A 10 26.00 -2.46 -11.26
C LEU A 10 25.33 -2.82 -9.93
N PHE A 11 24.56 -1.91 -9.33
CA PHE A 11 23.82 -2.18 -8.10
C PHE A 11 22.76 -3.28 -8.30
N MET A 12 22.01 -3.23 -9.40
CA MET A 12 21.03 -4.27 -9.74
C MET A 12 21.68 -5.63 -9.97
N ILE A 13 22.82 -5.67 -10.68
CA ILE A 13 23.58 -6.91 -10.89
C ILE A 13 24.11 -7.44 -9.55
N ALA A 14 24.66 -6.57 -8.70
CA ALA A 14 25.15 -6.96 -7.38
C ALA A 14 24.02 -7.57 -6.54
N GLY A 15 22.86 -6.91 -6.45
CA GLY A 15 21.69 -7.41 -5.73
C GLY A 15 21.17 -8.73 -6.29
N ALA A 16 21.02 -8.84 -7.62
CA ALA A 16 20.62 -10.07 -8.28
C ALA A 16 21.63 -11.20 -8.05
N SER A 17 22.93 -10.91 -8.12
CA SER A 17 23.98 -11.90 -7.85
C SER A 17 23.95 -12.37 -6.40
N MET A 18 23.67 -11.48 -5.44
CA MET A 18 23.56 -11.83 -4.03
C MET A 18 22.40 -12.79 -3.78
N ALA A 19 21.30 -12.68 -4.53
CA ALA A 19 20.18 -13.62 -4.47
C ALA A 19 20.45 -14.93 -5.27
N LEU A 20 21.03 -14.81 -6.48
CA LEU A 20 21.18 -15.93 -7.41
C LEU A 20 22.38 -16.83 -7.11
N VAL A 21 23.52 -16.29 -6.69
CA VAL A 21 24.73 -17.09 -6.42
C VAL A 21 24.48 -18.16 -5.35
N PRO A 22 23.84 -17.86 -4.19
CA PRO A 22 23.51 -18.89 -3.21
C PRO A 22 22.52 -19.93 -3.75
N LEU A 23 21.56 -19.54 -4.59
CA LEU A 23 20.61 -20.47 -5.21
C LEU A 23 21.31 -21.41 -6.21
N VAL A 24 22.23 -20.89 -7.03
CA VAL A 24 23.02 -21.68 -7.98
C VAL A 24 23.96 -22.62 -7.24
N ILE A 25 24.69 -22.13 -6.23
CA ILE A 25 25.53 -22.98 -5.38
C ILE A 25 24.67 -24.07 -4.71
N GLY A 26 23.52 -23.68 -4.13
CA GLY A 26 22.59 -24.61 -3.50
C GLY A 26 22.07 -25.66 -4.49
N PHE A 27 21.78 -25.28 -5.72
CA PHE A 27 21.37 -26.21 -6.78
C PHE A 27 22.46 -27.24 -7.11
N PHE A 28 23.74 -26.84 -7.20
CA PHE A 28 24.84 -27.76 -7.47
C PHE A 28 25.25 -28.62 -6.27
N VAL A 29 25.19 -28.08 -5.05
CA VAL A 29 25.62 -28.78 -3.82
C VAL A 29 24.51 -29.72 -3.28
N ARG A 30 23.23 -29.41 -3.52
CA ARG A 30 22.10 -30.17 -2.98
C ARG A 30 22.02 -31.58 -3.59
N PRO A 31 21.96 -32.64 -2.75
CA PRO A 31 21.65 -33.99 -3.22
C PRO A 31 20.25 -34.06 -3.86
N HIS A 32 20.17 -34.51 -5.10
CA HIS A 32 18.92 -34.67 -5.83
C HIS A 32 18.37 -36.10 -5.63
N ASN A 33 17.45 -36.26 -4.67
CA ASN A 33 16.79 -37.54 -4.37
C ASN A 33 15.25 -37.37 -4.29
N PRO A 34 14.58 -37.24 -5.44
CA PRO A 34 13.12 -37.14 -5.52
C PRO A 34 12.45 -38.46 -5.15
N ASN A 35 11.35 -38.40 -4.41
CA ASN A 35 10.50 -39.54 -4.09
C ASN A 35 9.03 -39.05 -4.01
N GLN A 36 8.07 -39.96 -4.15
CA GLN A 36 6.64 -39.58 -4.19
C GLN A 36 6.19 -38.86 -2.91
N GLU A 37 6.70 -39.25 -1.74
CA GLU A 37 6.37 -38.63 -0.46
C GLU A 37 6.90 -37.19 -0.30
N LYS A 38 8.09 -36.86 -0.82
CA LYS A 38 8.67 -35.49 -0.77
C LYS A 38 8.02 -34.55 -1.79
N GLU A 39 7.42 -35.11 -2.84
CA GLU A 39 6.71 -34.36 -3.88
C GLU A 39 5.22 -34.20 -3.54
N ALA A 40 4.70 -34.95 -2.57
CA ALA A 40 3.35 -34.81 -2.07
C ALA A 40 3.16 -33.54 -1.23
N VAL A 41 1.94 -32.99 -1.28
CA VAL A 41 1.54 -31.85 -0.43
C VAL A 41 1.52 -32.30 1.03
N TYR A 42 2.03 -31.47 1.93
CA TYR A 42 2.02 -31.77 3.37
C TYR A 42 0.59 -31.69 3.93
N GLU A 43 0.07 -32.83 4.39
CA GLU A 43 -1.26 -32.98 4.99
C GLU A 43 -1.18 -33.90 6.23
N CYS A 44 -0.21 -33.65 7.12
CA CYS A 44 0.00 -34.40 8.36
C CYS A 44 0.10 -35.95 8.20
N GLY A 45 0.47 -36.44 7.00
CA GLY A 45 0.64 -37.86 6.69
C GLY A 45 -0.59 -38.55 6.09
N GLU A 46 -1.68 -37.83 5.83
CA GLU A 46 -2.84 -38.32 5.07
C GLU A 46 -2.79 -37.87 3.60
N PRO A 47 -3.36 -38.62 2.64
CA PRO A 47 -3.62 -38.09 1.30
C PRO A 47 -4.53 -36.86 1.35
N THR A 48 -4.22 -35.85 0.53
CA THR A 48 -5.08 -34.67 0.38
C THR A 48 -6.43 -35.08 -0.23
N ILE A 49 -7.51 -34.93 0.52
CA ILE A 49 -8.87 -35.18 0.04
C ILE A 49 -9.60 -33.84 -0.10
N GLY A 50 -10.19 -33.61 -1.27
CA GLY A 50 -11.06 -32.46 -1.52
C GLY A 50 -10.44 -31.44 -2.47
N SER A 51 -11.19 -30.36 -2.68
CA SER A 51 -10.80 -29.27 -3.59
C SER A 51 -9.97 -28.22 -2.86
N SER A 52 -8.91 -27.74 -3.51
CA SER A 52 -8.13 -26.58 -3.05
C SER A 52 -8.83 -25.24 -3.37
N TYR A 53 -9.93 -25.25 -4.13
CA TYR A 53 -10.74 -24.05 -4.39
C TYR A 53 -11.68 -23.78 -3.22
N ILE A 54 -11.25 -22.89 -2.33
CA ILE A 54 -12.06 -22.33 -1.26
C ILE A 54 -12.44 -20.88 -1.56
N GLN A 55 -13.59 -20.44 -1.06
CA GLN A 55 -13.97 -19.03 -1.12
C GLN A 55 -13.25 -18.29 0.00
N PHE A 56 -12.32 -17.41 -0.37
CA PHE A 56 -11.67 -16.51 0.57
C PHE A 56 -12.61 -15.39 0.99
N ASP A 57 -12.40 -14.89 2.20
CA ASP A 57 -13.17 -13.76 2.73
C ASP A 57 -12.93 -12.49 1.86
N ILE A 58 -14.00 -11.75 1.57
CA ILE A 58 -13.92 -10.49 0.79
C ILE A 58 -13.04 -9.43 1.48
N ARG A 59 -12.78 -9.56 2.77
CA ARG A 59 -11.95 -8.62 3.55
C ARG A 59 -10.51 -8.51 3.02
N PHE A 60 -9.95 -9.58 2.47
CA PHE A 60 -8.65 -9.52 1.80
C PHE A 60 -8.67 -8.54 0.61
N TYR A 61 -9.77 -8.53 -0.14
CA TYR A 61 -9.98 -7.58 -1.23
C TYR A 61 -10.16 -6.14 -0.72
N VAL A 62 -10.91 -5.92 0.37
CA VAL A 62 -11.09 -4.58 0.97
C VAL A 62 -9.75 -3.99 1.42
N VAL A 63 -8.91 -4.78 2.08
CA VAL A 63 -7.57 -4.34 2.51
C VAL A 63 -6.69 -4.00 1.30
N ALA A 64 -6.71 -4.83 0.24
CA ALA A 64 -5.95 -4.56 -0.98
C ALA A 64 -6.45 -3.30 -1.70
N LEU A 65 -7.76 -3.09 -1.76
CA LEU A 65 -8.36 -1.89 -2.36
C LEU A 65 -7.99 -0.63 -1.57
N LEU A 66 -8.06 -0.68 -0.24
CA LEU A 66 -7.60 0.42 0.63
C LEU A 66 -6.12 0.71 0.41
N PHE A 67 -5.28 -0.33 0.33
CA PHE A 67 -3.85 -0.16 0.05
C PHE A 67 -3.62 0.59 -1.27
N ILE A 68 -4.30 0.20 -2.36
CA ILE A 68 -4.18 0.89 -3.66
C ILE A 68 -4.61 2.35 -3.57
N ILE A 69 -5.71 2.64 -2.87
CA ILE A 69 -6.20 4.03 -2.70
C ILE A 69 -5.18 4.87 -1.93
N PHE A 70 -4.65 4.36 -0.80
CA PHE A 70 -3.62 5.04 -0.02
C PHE A 70 -2.28 5.15 -0.74
N ASP A 71 -1.90 4.16 -1.55
CA ASP A 71 -0.66 4.19 -2.35
C ASP A 71 -0.74 5.28 -3.43
N VAL A 72 -1.87 5.36 -4.13
CA VAL A 72 -2.14 6.46 -5.08
C VAL A 72 -2.15 7.81 -4.37
N GLU A 73 -2.69 7.90 -3.16
CA GLU A 73 -2.60 9.12 -2.35
C GLU A 73 -1.15 9.54 -2.11
N VAL A 74 -0.29 8.63 -1.65
CA VAL A 74 1.15 8.92 -1.45
C VAL A 74 1.84 9.31 -2.77
N ALA A 75 1.43 8.75 -3.90
CA ALA A 75 1.94 9.17 -5.21
C ALA A 75 1.67 10.66 -5.49
N PHE A 76 0.53 11.21 -5.05
CA PHE A 76 0.21 12.63 -5.17
C PHE A 76 1.01 13.53 -4.21
N PHE A 77 1.58 12.99 -3.12
CA PHE A 77 2.45 13.77 -2.24
C PHE A 77 3.76 14.19 -2.92
N PHE A 78 4.26 13.44 -3.92
CA PHE A 78 5.52 13.79 -4.59
C PHE A 78 5.47 15.13 -5.35
N PRO A 79 4.56 15.35 -6.33
CA PRO A 79 4.48 16.64 -7.01
C PRO A 79 4.13 17.77 -6.05
N TRP A 80 3.23 17.53 -5.09
CA TRP A 80 2.91 18.51 -4.04
C TRP A 80 4.16 18.91 -3.24
N ALA A 81 4.95 17.94 -2.77
CA ALA A 81 6.15 18.19 -1.97
C ALA A 81 7.20 19.00 -2.74
N THR A 82 7.34 18.78 -4.05
CA THR A 82 8.26 19.57 -4.88
C THR A 82 7.85 21.04 -4.97
N VAL A 83 6.55 21.33 -5.12
CA VAL A 83 6.03 22.70 -5.20
C VAL A 83 6.07 23.36 -3.82
N PHE A 84 5.58 22.68 -2.78
CA PHE A 84 5.57 23.19 -1.42
C PHE A 84 6.99 23.48 -0.90
N GLY A 85 7.95 22.59 -1.17
CA GLY A 85 9.36 22.78 -0.84
C GLY A 85 10.00 23.97 -1.55
N GLY A 86 9.70 24.18 -2.82
CA GLY A 86 10.18 25.37 -3.55
C GLY A 86 9.51 26.66 -3.08
N ALA A 87 8.21 26.65 -2.82
CA ALA A 87 7.46 27.80 -2.30
C ALA A 87 7.97 28.23 -0.93
N THR A 88 8.23 27.29 -0.02
CA THR A 88 8.80 27.59 1.31
C THR A 88 10.21 28.15 1.24
N GLN A 89 11.05 27.71 0.29
CA GLN A 89 12.36 28.32 0.07
C GLN A 89 12.26 29.74 -0.51
N LEU A 90 11.34 29.97 -1.46
CA LEU A 90 11.09 31.29 -2.05
C LEU A 90 10.50 32.30 -1.05
N ALA A 91 9.80 31.81 -0.02
CA ALA A 91 9.27 32.62 1.07
C ALA A 91 10.35 33.20 1.99
N ASP A 92 11.61 32.74 1.92
CA ASP A 92 12.71 33.34 2.66
C ASP A 92 13.02 34.75 2.12
N THR A 93 12.93 35.74 3.01
CA THR A 93 13.20 37.15 2.72
C THR A 93 14.69 37.45 2.61
N ARG A 94 15.56 36.54 3.06
CA ARG A 94 17.02 36.69 3.04
C ARG A 94 17.67 36.17 1.75
N LEU A 95 16.88 35.61 0.84
CA LEU A 95 17.39 35.07 -0.41
C LEU A 95 17.93 36.18 -1.33
N SER A 96 19.06 35.93 -1.98
CA SER A 96 19.54 36.83 -3.04
C SER A 96 18.65 36.74 -4.27
N ASP A 97 18.61 37.83 -5.05
CA ASP A 97 17.76 37.89 -6.24
C ASP A 97 18.14 36.83 -7.28
N ASP A 98 19.44 36.52 -7.42
CA ASP A 98 19.92 35.46 -8.32
C ASP A 98 19.49 34.07 -7.86
N ALA A 99 19.53 33.80 -6.55
CA ALA A 99 19.07 32.52 -6.00
C ALA A 99 17.56 32.36 -6.20
N ARG A 100 16.79 33.43 -5.96
CA ARG A 100 15.33 33.40 -6.11
C ARG A 100 14.90 33.29 -7.58
N ARG A 101 15.64 33.90 -8.53
CA ARG A 101 15.44 33.70 -9.97
C ARG A 101 15.61 32.22 -10.35
N ASN A 102 16.73 31.62 -9.94
CA ASN A 102 17.00 30.21 -10.22
C ASN A 102 15.98 29.25 -9.60
N LEU A 103 15.48 29.54 -8.39
CA LEU A 103 14.43 28.74 -7.75
C LEU A 103 13.08 28.91 -8.45
N THR A 104 12.74 30.13 -8.87
CA THR A 104 11.51 30.41 -9.62
C THR A 104 11.52 29.64 -10.95
N ASP A 105 12.63 29.70 -11.70
CA ASP A 105 12.79 28.96 -12.95
C ASP A 105 12.61 27.45 -12.74
N ARG A 106 13.21 26.88 -11.69
CA ARG A 106 13.07 25.44 -11.38
C ARG A 106 11.67 25.02 -10.97
N LEU A 107 10.97 25.84 -10.19
CA LEU A 107 9.63 25.53 -9.71
C LEU A 107 8.59 25.59 -10.83
N LEU A 108 8.78 26.51 -11.77
CA LEU A 108 7.91 26.67 -12.94
C LEU A 108 8.35 25.84 -14.16
N ASP A 109 9.40 25.02 -14.00
CA ASP A 109 10.02 24.24 -15.08
C ASP A 109 10.41 25.10 -16.31
N LEU A 110 10.89 26.31 -16.06
CA LEU A 110 11.34 27.26 -17.07
C LEU A 110 12.82 27.03 -17.40
N THR A 111 13.22 27.51 -18.59
CA THR A 111 14.64 27.52 -18.96
C THR A 111 15.41 28.45 -18.01
N PRO A 112 16.59 28.07 -17.49
CA PRO A 112 17.36 28.90 -16.57
C PRO A 112 17.67 30.29 -17.15
N GLY A 113 17.40 31.34 -16.38
CA GLY A 113 17.65 32.73 -16.75
C GLY A 113 16.54 33.38 -17.58
N THR A 114 15.36 32.76 -17.69
CA THR A 114 14.20 33.35 -18.39
C THR A 114 13.40 34.31 -17.53
N THR A 115 13.39 34.11 -16.21
CA THR A 115 12.69 34.99 -15.26
C THR A 115 13.37 36.36 -15.14
N THR A 116 12.63 37.43 -15.44
CA THR A 116 13.02 38.81 -15.16
C THR A 116 12.51 39.27 -13.79
N THR A 117 12.95 40.45 -13.32
CA THR A 117 12.56 41.03 -12.03
C THR A 117 11.04 41.14 -11.84
N ASP A 118 10.29 41.37 -12.93
CA ASP A 118 8.83 41.56 -12.87
C ASP A 118 8.06 40.24 -12.84
N THR A 119 8.66 39.17 -13.36
CA THR A 119 8.04 37.82 -13.46
C THR A 119 8.45 36.87 -12.33
N MET A 120 9.36 37.31 -11.47
CA MET A 120 9.89 36.52 -10.36
C MET A 120 8.84 36.37 -9.25
N ILE A 121 8.70 35.15 -8.71
CA ILE A 121 7.83 34.90 -7.56
C ILE A 121 8.43 35.62 -6.34
N GLN A 122 7.69 36.57 -5.77
CA GLN A 122 8.12 37.29 -4.57
C GLN A 122 7.85 36.46 -3.30
N ALA A 123 8.51 36.82 -2.20
CA ALA A 123 8.36 36.12 -0.92
C ALA A 123 6.91 36.11 -0.40
N ALA A 124 6.15 37.19 -0.64
CA ALA A 124 4.74 37.25 -0.25
C ALA A 124 3.88 36.25 -1.05
N ASP A 125 4.06 36.22 -2.37
CA ASP A 125 3.34 35.29 -3.26
C ASP A 125 3.75 33.84 -2.99
N ALA A 126 5.03 33.60 -2.72
CA ALA A 126 5.56 32.29 -2.34
C ALA A 126 4.97 31.80 -1.02
N MET A 127 4.83 32.68 -0.03
CA MET A 127 4.18 32.36 1.24
C MET A 127 2.70 32.02 1.03
N GLN A 128 2.01 32.78 0.17
CA GLN A 128 0.63 32.47 -0.18
C GLN A 128 0.53 31.10 -0.86
N LEU A 129 1.41 30.80 -1.83
CA LEU A 129 1.48 29.50 -2.51
C LEU A 129 1.76 28.35 -1.55
N ALA A 130 2.63 28.56 -0.55
CA ALA A 130 2.91 27.56 0.48
C ALA A 130 1.68 27.27 1.33
N TRP A 131 0.95 28.30 1.78
CA TRP A 131 -0.28 28.13 2.56
C TRP A 131 -1.41 27.50 1.75
N THR A 132 -1.58 27.88 0.48
CA THR A 132 -2.57 27.24 -0.40
C THR A 132 -2.23 25.78 -0.63
N GLY A 133 -0.97 25.47 -0.96
CA GLY A 133 -0.52 24.09 -1.13
C GLY A 133 -0.71 23.26 0.15
N PHE A 134 -0.43 23.83 1.32
CA PHE A 134 -0.69 23.16 2.60
C PHE A 134 -2.19 22.90 2.83
N GLY A 135 -3.06 23.84 2.47
CA GLY A 135 -4.51 23.67 2.53
C GLY A 135 -5.00 22.57 1.61
N ASP A 136 -4.52 22.55 0.36
CA ASP A 136 -4.92 21.57 -0.66
C ASP A 136 -4.60 20.13 -0.21
N ILE A 137 -3.39 19.89 0.32
CA ILE A 137 -3.02 18.55 0.80
C ILE A 137 -3.81 18.14 2.03
N LEU A 138 -4.15 19.08 2.92
CA LEU A 138 -4.95 18.79 4.11
C LEU A 138 -6.37 18.40 3.72
N VAL A 139 -6.98 19.13 2.78
CA VAL A 139 -8.31 18.79 2.25
C VAL A 139 -8.28 17.44 1.54
N PHE A 140 -7.29 17.21 0.68
CA PHE A 140 -7.12 15.93 -0.03
C PHE A 140 -7.01 14.75 0.95
N PHE A 141 -6.11 14.86 1.94
CA PHE A 141 -5.91 13.84 2.97
C PHE A 141 -7.16 13.66 3.86
N ALA A 142 -7.86 14.75 4.20
CA ALA A 142 -9.07 14.67 5.03
C ALA A 142 -10.20 13.90 4.33
N VAL A 143 -10.39 14.08 3.03
CA VAL A 143 -11.39 13.33 2.25
C VAL A 143 -11.12 11.82 2.32
N LEU A 144 -9.87 11.41 2.17
CA LEU A 144 -9.48 10.01 2.23
C LEU A 144 -9.57 9.46 3.66
N MET A 145 -9.21 10.25 4.66
CA MET A 145 -9.39 9.90 6.07
C MET A 145 -10.87 9.66 6.43
N VAL A 146 -11.79 10.45 5.87
CA VAL A 146 -13.23 10.21 6.04
C VAL A 146 -13.65 8.89 5.39
N GLY A 147 -13.17 8.58 4.19
CA GLY A 147 -13.42 7.30 3.52
C GLY A 147 -12.89 6.11 4.32
N PHE A 148 -11.66 6.22 4.84
CA PHE A 148 -11.06 5.22 5.71
C PHE A 148 -11.83 5.05 7.02
N ALA A 149 -12.18 6.15 7.69
CA ALA A 149 -12.97 6.12 8.92
C ALA A 149 -14.35 5.49 8.71
N TYR A 150 -14.97 5.70 7.53
CA TYR A 150 -16.21 5.04 7.16
C TYR A 150 -16.06 3.51 7.09
N VAL A 151 -15.05 3.02 6.36
CA VAL A 151 -14.79 1.58 6.21
C VAL A 151 -14.45 0.96 7.57
N TRP A 152 -13.65 1.65 8.37
CA TRP A 152 -13.33 1.25 9.74
C TRP A 152 -14.58 1.16 10.63
N SER A 153 -15.42 2.20 10.62
CA SER A 153 -16.65 2.25 11.42
C SER A 153 -17.64 1.16 11.02
N ARG A 154 -17.64 0.72 9.77
CA ARG A 154 -18.48 -0.40 9.31
C ARG A 154 -17.98 -1.77 9.81
N GLY A 155 -16.74 -1.87 10.28
CA GLY A 155 -16.14 -3.13 10.69
C GLY A 155 -15.78 -4.04 9.51
N ASP A 156 -15.65 -3.48 8.30
CA ASP A 156 -15.20 -4.21 7.10
C ASP A 156 -13.75 -4.72 7.27
N LEU A 157 -13.04 -4.26 8.30
CA LEU A 157 -11.69 -4.69 8.70
C LEU A 157 -11.66 -5.68 9.89
N ASP A 158 -12.81 -5.98 10.51
CA ASP A 158 -12.88 -6.76 11.75
C ASP A 158 -12.85 -8.29 11.51
N TRP A 159 -11.67 -8.91 11.53
CA TRP A 159 -11.50 -10.36 11.35
C TRP A 159 -12.28 -11.23 12.36
N VAL A 160 -12.39 -10.78 13.62
CA VAL A 160 -12.99 -11.57 14.71
C VAL A 160 -14.53 -11.68 14.60
N ARG A 161 -15.20 -10.66 14.04
CA ARG A 161 -16.67 -10.68 13.92
C ARG A 161 -17.17 -11.77 12.99
N ALA A 162 -16.46 -12.07 11.89
CA ALA A 162 -16.82 -13.19 11.01
C ALA A 162 -16.82 -14.52 11.76
N LEU A 163 -15.77 -14.77 12.55
CA LEU A 163 -15.66 -16.02 13.30
C LEU A 163 -16.80 -16.16 14.31
N MET A 164 -17.12 -15.07 15.02
CA MET A 164 -18.19 -15.08 16.03
C MET A 164 -19.58 -15.25 15.40
N GLU A 165 -19.84 -14.65 14.23
CA GLU A 165 -21.10 -14.88 13.51
C GLU A 165 -21.23 -16.31 13.01
N GLN A 166 -20.15 -16.89 12.45
CA GLN A 166 -20.14 -18.30 12.05
C GLN A 166 -20.40 -19.22 13.26
N VAL A 167 -19.70 -19.00 14.38
CA VAL A 167 -19.91 -19.77 15.63
C VAL A 167 -21.35 -19.64 16.13
N LYS A 168 -21.92 -18.43 16.09
CA LYS A 168 -23.30 -18.18 16.55
C LYS A 168 -24.32 -18.85 15.63
N ALA A 169 -24.11 -18.82 14.32
CA ALA A 169 -24.96 -19.50 13.34
C ALA A 169 -24.93 -21.02 13.51
N THR A 170 -23.75 -21.60 13.74
CA THR A 170 -23.60 -23.03 14.01
C THR A 170 -24.32 -23.44 15.30
N LYS A 171 -24.12 -22.72 16.41
CA LYS A 171 -24.81 -22.98 17.68
C LYS A 171 -26.34 -22.86 17.57
N LEU A 172 -26.83 -21.92 16.76
CA LEU A 172 -28.27 -21.78 16.54
C LEU A 172 -28.83 -22.99 15.80
N ARG A 173 -28.17 -23.44 14.72
CA ARG A 173 -28.55 -24.65 13.98
C ARG A 173 -28.55 -25.89 14.87
N GLU A 174 -27.53 -26.06 15.72
CA GLU A 174 -27.48 -27.17 16.68
C GLU A 174 -28.66 -27.15 17.66
N ARG A 175 -29.04 -25.98 18.16
CA ARG A 175 -30.20 -25.81 19.06
C ARG A 175 -31.52 -26.12 18.36
N GLU A 176 -31.70 -25.65 17.14
CA GLU A 176 -32.90 -25.93 16.33
C GLU A 176 -33.02 -27.41 16.00
N ALA A 177 -31.92 -28.07 15.61
CA ALA A 177 -31.88 -29.51 15.38
C ALA A 177 -32.22 -30.32 16.64
N ALA A 178 -31.65 -29.94 17.80
CA ALA A 178 -31.96 -30.59 19.07
C ALA A 178 -33.42 -30.37 19.51
N ALA A 179 -34.00 -29.20 19.23
CA ALA A 179 -35.41 -28.92 19.50
C ALA A 179 -36.36 -29.72 18.59
N ALA A 180 -36.00 -29.88 17.31
CA ALA A 180 -36.75 -30.71 16.35
C ALA A 180 -36.74 -32.18 16.77
N ALA A 181 -35.56 -32.74 17.10
CA ALA A 181 -35.43 -34.12 17.55
C ALA A 181 -36.26 -34.41 18.84
N ARG A 182 -36.34 -33.44 19.75
CA ARG A 182 -37.19 -33.56 20.94
C ARG A 182 -38.67 -33.58 20.59
N ARG A 183 -39.13 -32.73 19.66
CA ARG A 183 -40.52 -32.76 19.17
C ARG A 183 -40.88 -34.09 18.52
N ASP A 184 -40.00 -34.61 17.67
CA ASP A 184 -40.24 -35.88 16.98
C ASP A 184 -40.32 -37.05 17.98
N SER A 185 -39.49 -37.04 19.03
CA SER A 185 -39.57 -38.04 20.10
C SER A 185 -40.87 -37.99 20.90
N GLN A 186 -41.49 -36.81 21.06
CA GLN A 186 -42.75 -36.64 21.77
C GLN A 186 -43.98 -37.01 20.92
N LEU A 187 -43.85 -36.96 19.58
CA LEU A 187 -44.91 -37.36 18.66
C LEU A 187 -44.91 -38.87 18.40
N ALA A 188 -43.80 -39.56 18.69
CA ALA A 188 -43.64 -41.00 18.52
C ALA A 188 -44.05 -41.85 19.75
N SER A 189 -44.44 -41.19 20.85
CA SER A 189 -44.94 -41.81 22.10
C SER A 189 -46.44 -41.63 22.25
#